data_AF-A0A2V5P231-F1
#
_entry.id   AF-A0A2V5P231-F1
#
_cell.length_a   1.000
_cell.length_b   1.000
_cell.length_c   1.000
_cell.angle_alpha   90.00
_cell.angle_beta   90.00
_cell.angle_gamma   90.00
#
_symmetry.space_group_name_H-M   'P 1'
#
loop_
_entity.id
_entity.type
_entity.pdbx_description
1 polymer ?
#
loop_
_entity_poly.entity_id
_entity_poly.type
_entity_poly.pdbx_seq_one_letter_code
_entity_poly.pdbx_strand_id
1 'polypeptide(L)'
;PVVIDGTTQPGYTPNHPIIELSGVSAGSSSVGLRLLAGNSSVRGLIINRFGAEGIHIEGGGSNVIAGNFVGTDVTGLLPRGNANGVVVNNASGNVIGGTNPADRNVISANGDTGVYLLGASGNAVQGNYIGTTATGTLDLGNGNNGIALNNNTTASLIGGATTAARNLVSGNHGSGIYRVTSSERI
;
A
#
# COMPACT_ATOMS: atom_id res chain seq x y z
N PRO A 1 7.87 13.88 12.86
CA PRO A 1 6.87 12.79 12.76
C PRO A 1 5.50 13.40 12.43
N VAL A 2 4.72 12.76 11.57
CA VAL A 2 3.38 13.22 11.21
C VAL A 2 2.37 12.11 11.51
N VAL A 3 1.25 12.46 12.13
CA VAL A 3 0.13 11.53 12.38
C VAL A 3 -1.07 12.04 11.59
N ILE A 4 -1.51 11.24 10.62
CA ILE A 4 -2.73 11.49 9.84
C ILE A 4 -3.70 10.37 10.17
N ASP A 5 -4.80 10.71 10.82
CA ASP A 5 -5.77 9.74 11.32
C ASP A 5 -7.20 10.11 10.90
N GLY A 6 -7.66 9.49 9.81
CA GLY A 6 -9.04 9.59 9.33
C GLY A 6 -10.03 8.72 10.10
N THR A 7 -9.58 7.86 11.02
CA THR A 7 -10.47 6.92 11.74
C THR A 7 -11.37 7.61 12.77
N THR A 8 -11.04 8.85 13.12
CA THR A 8 -11.82 9.69 14.04
C THR A 8 -12.98 10.42 13.36
N GLN A 9 -13.08 10.35 12.03
CA GLN A 9 -14.17 10.99 11.29
C GLN A 9 -15.51 10.30 11.60
N PRO A 10 -16.58 11.06 11.96
CA PRO A 10 -17.90 10.49 12.18
C PRO A 10 -18.38 9.67 10.97
N GLY A 11 -18.79 8.43 11.25
CA GLY A 11 -19.24 7.46 10.24
C GLY A 11 -18.15 6.51 9.74
N TYR A 12 -16.88 6.71 10.13
CA TYR A 12 -15.79 5.80 9.76
C TYR A 12 -16.10 4.36 10.20
N THR A 13 -15.83 3.41 9.32
CA THR A 13 -15.68 2.00 9.70
C THR A 13 -14.45 1.41 9.00
N PRO A 14 -13.86 0.31 9.53
CA PRO A 14 -12.70 -0.34 8.92
C PRO A 14 -12.77 -0.64 7.42
N ASN A 15 -13.97 -0.91 6.88
CA ASN A 15 -14.19 -1.18 5.45
C ASN A 15 -14.87 0.00 4.72
N HIS A 16 -14.95 1.16 5.36
CA HIS A 16 -15.57 2.36 4.82
C HIS A 16 -14.87 3.61 5.40
N PRO A 17 -13.61 3.88 4.98
CA PRO A 17 -13.00 5.18 5.23
C PRO A 17 -13.83 6.30 4.58
N ILE A 18 -13.78 7.51 5.13
CA ILE A 18 -14.62 8.64 4.66
C ILE A 18 -13.80 9.75 4.03
N ILE A 19 -12.59 9.99 4.55
CA ILE A 19 -11.75 11.10 4.08
C ILE A 19 -11.04 10.67 2.79
N GLU A 20 -11.43 11.31 1.68
CA GLU A 20 -10.81 11.10 0.37
C GLU A 20 -9.77 12.20 0.07
N LEU A 21 -8.55 11.75 -0.18
CA LEU A 21 -7.49 12.53 -0.81
C LEU A 21 -7.46 12.15 -2.29
N SER A 22 -7.96 13.04 -3.15
CA SER A 22 -8.10 12.79 -4.59
C SER A 22 -7.07 13.56 -5.43
N GLY A 23 -6.38 12.84 -6.31
CA GLY A 23 -5.39 13.39 -7.24
C GLY A 23 -5.93 13.84 -8.60
N VAL A 24 -7.26 13.87 -8.81
CA VAL A 24 -7.89 14.08 -10.14
C VAL A 24 -7.38 15.32 -10.90
N SER A 25 -6.97 16.37 -10.18
CA SER A 25 -6.44 17.62 -10.75
C SER A 25 -5.02 17.95 -10.24
N ALA A 26 -4.32 16.98 -9.65
CA ALA A 26 -3.01 17.21 -9.03
C ALA A 26 -1.84 17.20 -10.03
N GLY A 27 -2.06 16.70 -11.26
CA GLY A 27 -1.06 16.60 -12.32
C GLY A 27 -0.49 15.19 -12.48
N SER A 28 0.20 14.94 -13.61
CA SER A 28 0.63 13.59 -13.98
C SER A 28 1.80 13.04 -13.15
N SER A 29 2.52 13.89 -12.41
CA SER A 29 3.66 13.50 -11.56
C SER A 29 3.39 13.65 -10.07
N SER A 30 2.13 13.92 -9.69
CA SER A 30 1.76 14.16 -8.29
C SER A 30 1.76 12.87 -7.49
N VAL A 31 2.40 12.90 -6.33
CA VAL A 31 2.29 11.88 -5.28
C VAL A 31 1.19 12.28 -4.30
N GLY A 32 0.40 11.33 -3.81
CA GLY A 32 -0.64 11.61 -2.81
C GLY A 32 -0.05 12.06 -1.47
N LEU A 33 0.73 11.18 -0.83
CA LEU A 33 1.43 11.48 0.40
C LEU A 33 2.90 11.07 0.30
N ARG A 34 3.82 11.99 0.59
CA ARG A 34 5.26 11.70 0.68
C ARG A 34 5.74 11.79 2.13
N LEU A 35 6.24 10.66 2.65
CA LEU A 35 6.75 10.52 4.01
C LEU A 35 8.28 10.49 3.95
N LEU A 36 8.90 11.61 4.30
CA LEU A 36 10.36 11.77 4.30
C LEU A 36 11.01 11.47 5.66
N ALA A 37 10.22 11.61 6.74
CA ALA A 37 10.66 11.40 8.11
C ALA A 37 10.07 10.10 8.67
N GLY A 38 10.78 9.49 9.61
CA GLY A 38 10.31 8.27 10.27
C GLY A 38 9.28 8.52 11.37
N ASN A 39 8.76 7.42 11.93
CA ASN A 39 7.77 7.41 13.02
C ASN A 39 6.50 8.20 12.69
N SER A 40 6.06 8.16 11.43
CA SER A 40 4.80 8.76 10.98
C SER A 40 3.71 7.70 10.82
N SER A 41 2.45 8.10 10.89
CA SER A 41 1.31 7.21 10.66
C SER A 41 0.31 7.82 9.70
N VAL A 42 -0.24 6.99 8.81
CA VAL A 42 -1.32 7.32 7.88
C VAL A 42 -2.41 6.26 8.03
N ARG A 43 -3.58 6.68 8.50
CA ARG A 43 -4.67 5.78 8.85
C ARG A 43 -6.02 6.22 8.31
N GLY A 44 -6.81 5.26 7.84
CA GLY A 44 -8.24 5.45 7.57
C GLY A 44 -8.58 6.39 6.41
N LEU A 45 -7.70 6.52 5.40
CA LEU A 45 -7.91 7.40 4.25
C LEU A 45 -8.28 6.63 2.98
N ILE A 46 -8.95 7.32 2.05
CA ILE A 46 -9.02 6.94 0.63
C ILE A 46 -7.99 7.80 -0.11
N ILE A 47 -7.05 7.18 -0.82
CA ILE A 47 -5.97 7.88 -1.53
C ILE A 47 -5.92 7.39 -2.97
N ASN A 48 -6.35 8.24 -3.91
CA ASN A 48 -6.68 7.76 -5.25
C ASN A 48 -6.47 8.83 -6.33
N ARG A 49 -6.44 8.39 -7.60
CA ARG A 49 -6.31 9.22 -8.80
C ARG A 49 -5.05 10.09 -8.87
N PHE A 50 -3.98 9.75 -8.17
CA PHE A 50 -2.69 10.44 -8.30
C PHE A 50 -1.91 9.95 -9.53
N GLY A 51 -1.28 10.87 -10.25
CA GLY A 51 -0.47 10.54 -11.44
C GLY A 51 0.80 9.72 -11.15
N ALA A 52 1.26 9.71 -9.90
CA ALA A 52 2.37 8.88 -9.42
C ALA A 52 1.90 7.92 -8.31
N GLU A 53 2.68 7.76 -7.24
CA GLU A 53 2.31 6.91 -6.11
C GLU A 53 1.16 7.50 -5.27
N GLY A 54 0.28 6.65 -4.73
CA GLY A 54 -0.66 7.07 -3.70
C GLY A 54 0.09 7.46 -2.42
N ILE A 55 0.99 6.58 -1.95
CA ILE A 55 1.84 6.83 -0.78
C ILE A 55 3.29 6.50 -1.14
N HIS A 56 4.20 7.45 -0.91
CA HIS A 56 5.64 7.30 -1.10
C HIS A 56 6.36 7.46 0.23
N ILE A 57 7.04 6.42 0.69
CA ILE A 57 7.92 6.45 1.87
C ILE A 57 9.36 6.47 1.37
N GLU A 58 10.11 7.49 1.76
CA GLU A 58 11.50 7.69 1.35
C GLU A 58 12.35 8.11 2.56
N GLY A 59 13.47 7.43 2.76
CA GLY A 59 14.37 7.71 3.87
C GLY A 59 13.85 7.19 5.22
N GLY A 60 13.27 8.05 6.04
CA GLY A 60 12.96 7.76 7.44
C GLY A 60 12.08 6.51 7.64
N GLY A 61 12.46 5.65 8.60
CA GLY A 61 11.82 4.37 8.86
C GLY A 61 10.71 4.37 9.92
N SER A 62 10.21 3.18 10.26
CA SER A 62 9.20 2.99 11.33
C SER A 62 7.88 3.73 11.11
N ASN A 63 7.47 3.92 9.85
CA ASN A 63 6.16 4.46 9.54
C ASN A 63 5.09 3.37 9.54
N VAL A 64 3.84 3.77 9.80
CA VAL A 64 2.67 2.87 9.80
C VAL A 64 1.63 3.34 8.80
N ILE A 65 1.36 2.51 7.80
CA ILE A 65 0.30 2.72 6.80
C ILE A 65 -0.77 1.66 7.07
N ALA A 66 -1.93 2.05 7.60
CA ALA A 66 -2.94 1.10 8.07
C ALA A 66 -4.38 1.55 7.79
N GLY A 67 -5.26 0.62 7.40
CA GLY A 67 -6.68 0.91 7.20
C GLY A 67 -6.97 1.87 6.04
N ASN A 68 -6.06 2.01 5.07
CA ASN A 68 -6.23 2.91 3.93
C ASN A 68 -6.74 2.17 2.69
N PHE A 69 -7.55 2.86 1.90
CA PHE A 69 -7.99 2.42 0.57
C PHE A 69 -7.16 3.18 -0.46
N VAL A 70 -6.24 2.50 -1.13
CA VAL A 70 -5.26 3.09 -2.04
C VAL A 70 -5.54 2.61 -3.47
N GLY A 71 -6.06 3.53 -4.28
CA GLY A 71 -6.43 3.29 -5.68
C GLY A 71 -7.88 2.89 -5.92
N THR A 72 -8.72 2.85 -4.88
CA THR A 72 -10.16 2.54 -4.98
C THR A 72 -11.03 3.71 -4.51
N ASP A 73 -12.35 3.58 -4.67
CA ASP A 73 -13.34 4.48 -4.10
C ASP A 73 -13.61 4.17 -2.61
N VAL A 74 -14.50 4.96 -1.98
CA VAL A 74 -14.95 4.80 -0.57
C VAL A 74 -15.46 3.40 -0.23
N THR A 75 -16.00 2.67 -1.20
CA THR A 75 -16.51 1.32 -0.99
C THR A 75 -15.43 0.26 -1.12
N GLY A 76 -14.29 0.59 -1.73
CA GLY A 76 -13.26 -0.35 -2.10
C GLY A 76 -13.70 -1.34 -3.19
N LEU A 77 -14.76 -1.01 -3.94
CA LEU A 77 -15.33 -1.86 -4.98
C LEU A 77 -15.11 -1.29 -6.38
N LEU A 78 -14.83 0.01 -6.52
CA LEU A 78 -14.65 0.65 -7.82
C LEU A 78 -13.21 1.15 -8.03
N PRO A 79 -12.66 0.98 -9.23
CA PRO A 79 -11.29 1.40 -9.54
C PRO A 79 -11.19 2.92 -9.62
N ARG A 80 -10.19 3.49 -8.93
CA ARG A 80 -9.81 4.91 -8.92
C ARG A 80 -8.28 5.05 -8.86
N GLY A 81 -7.57 4.22 -9.60
CA GLY A 81 -6.14 3.99 -9.47
C GLY A 81 -5.23 5.21 -9.36
N ASN A 82 -4.16 5.06 -8.59
CA ASN A 82 -2.93 5.85 -8.75
C ASN A 82 -2.03 5.17 -9.80
N ALA A 83 -0.84 5.70 -10.11
CA ALA A 83 0.13 4.93 -10.89
C ALA A 83 0.67 3.73 -10.10
N ASN A 84 1.16 3.96 -8.88
CA ASN A 84 1.54 2.90 -7.93
C ASN A 84 0.75 3.06 -6.63
N GLY A 85 0.53 1.98 -5.89
CA GLY A 85 -0.17 2.06 -4.61
C GLY A 85 0.69 2.67 -3.51
N VAL A 86 1.49 1.82 -2.85
CA VAL A 86 2.41 2.20 -1.77
C VAL A 86 3.84 1.86 -2.18
N VAL A 87 4.72 2.85 -2.21
CA VAL A 87 6.14 2.67 -2.52
C VAL A 87 6.97 2.94 -1.28
N VAL A 88 7.90 2.04 -1.00
CA VAL A 88 8.92 2.17 0.05
C VAL A 88 10.28 2.16 -0.61
N ASN A 89 10.94 3.32 -0.65
CA ASN A 89 12.19 3.54 -1.36
C ASN A 89 13.32 3.85 -0.37
N ASN A 90 14.32 2.97 -0.31
CA ASN A 90 15.49 3.09 0.58
C ASN A 90 15.13 3.41 2.04
N ALA A 91 14.03 2.81 2.52
CA ALA A 91 13.51 3.00 3.88
C ALA A 91 13.32 1.65 4.58
N SER A 92 13.36 1.68 5.91
CA SER A 92 13.38 0.47 6.73
C SER A 92 12.38 0.48 7.88
N GLY A 93 12.03 -0.72 8.38
CA GLY A 93 11.21 -0.85 9.58
C GLY A 93 9.76 -0.37 9.44
N ASN A 94 9.25 -0.13 8.23
CA ASN A 94 7.89 0.34 8.03
C ASN A 94 6.89 -0.82 8.09
N VAL A 95 5.66 -0.51 8.52
CA VAL A 95 4.54 -1.45 8.56
C VAL A 95 3.48 -0.98 7.57
N ILE A 96 3.19 -1.81 6.58
CA ILE A 96 2.08 -1.66 5.64
C ILE A 96 1.03 -2.72 6.03
N GLY A 97 -0.03 -2.25 6.67
CA GLY A 97 -1.13 -3.04 7.19
C GLY A 97 -0.99 -3.32 8.68
N GLY A 98 -1.40 -4.52 9.09
CA GLY A 98 -1.37 -4.95 10.47
C GLY A 98 -2.17 -6.23 10.69
N THR A 99 -2.07 -6.81 11.89
CA THR A 99 -2.81 -8.04 12.24
C THR A 99 -4.21 -7.77 12.78
N ASN A 100 -4.55 -6.52 13.09
CA ASN A 100 -5.93 -6.14 13.36
C ASN A 100 -6.66 -5.95 12.02
N PRO A 101 -7.86 -6.52 11.81
CA PRO A 101 -8.66 -6.25 10.61
C PRO A 101 -8.86 -4.76 10.31
N ALA A 102 -8.86 -3.89 11.32
CA ALA A 102 -8.95 -2.44 11.15
C ALA A 102 -7.68 -1.79 10.55
N ASP A 103 -6.54 -2.47 10.60
CA ASP A 103 -5.29 -2.00 10.00
C ASP A 103 -5.14 -2.44 8.53
N ARG A 104 -6.05 -3.28 8.02
CA ARG A 104 -6.01 -3.78 6.63
C ARG A 104 -6.07 -2.63 5.64
N ASN A 105 -5.04 -2.48 4.82
CA ASN A 105 -5.16 -1.65 3.63
C ASN A 105 -5.80 -2.45 2.49
N VAL A 106 -6.54 -1.75 1.63
CA VAL A 106 -7.00 -2.23 0.33
C VAL A 106 -6.18 -1.49 -0.73
N ILE A 107 -5.29 -2.19 -1.42
CA ILE A 107 -4.32 -1.60 -2.36
C ILE A 107 -4.54 -2.22 -3.73
N SER A 108 -5.42 -1.58 -4.50
CA SER A 108 -5.97 -2.14 -5.73
C SER A 108 -6.25 -1.07 -6.76
N ALA A 109 -6.48 -1.50 -7.99
CA ALA A 109 -6.70 -0.73 -9.19
C ALA A 109 -5.61 0.30 -9.53
N ASN A 110 -4.40 0.20 -8.94
CA ASN A 110 -3.29 1.07 -9.31
C ASN A 110 -2.72 0.62 -10.66
N GLY A 111 -2.19 1.57 -11.45
CA GLY A 111 -1.78 1.36 -12.84
C GLY A 111 -0.55 0.45 -13.03
N ASP A 112 0.26 0.25 -12.00
CA ASP A 112 1.45 -0.60 -12.01
C ASP A 112 1.48 -1.50 -10.75
N THR A 113 2.40 -1.27 -9.81
CA THR A 113 2.58 -2.15 -8.65
C THR A 113 1.75 -1.69 -7.45
N GLY A 114 1.11 -2.64 -6.76
CA GLY A 114 0.35 -2.38 -5.53
C GLY A 114 1.26 -1.91 -4.39
N VAL A 115 2.14 -2.78 -3.90
CA VAL A 115 3.16 -2.46 -2.89
C VAL A 115 4.55 -2.69 -3.46
N TYR A 116 5.35 -1.63 -3.55
CA TYR A 116 6.68 -1.68 -4.15
C TYR A 116 7.78 -1.38 -3.13
N LEU A 117 8.59 -2.38 -2.81
CA LEU A 117 9.77 -2.26 -1.95
C LEU A 117 11.04 -2.16 -2.83
N LEU A 118 11.74 -1.03 -2.72
CA LEU A 118 12.91 -0.67 -3.52
C LEU A 118 14.10 -0.37 -2.59
N GLY A 119 15.14 -1.21 -2.57
CA GLY A 119 16.27 -0.99 -1.67
C GLY A 119 15.88 -0.96 -0.19
N ALA A 120 14.74 -1.57 0.13
CA ALA A 120 14.10 -1.45 1.43
C ALA A 120 14.50 -2.62 2.34
N SER A 121 14.55 -2.42 3.65
CA SER A 121 14.96 -3.48 4.58
C SER A 121 14.09 -3.55 5.83
N GLY A 122 13.83 -4.75 6.33
CA GLY A 122 13.11 -4.90 7.60
C GLY A 122 11.67 -4.38 7.61
N ASN A 123 11.01 -4.28 6.46
CA ASN A 123 9.63 -3.80 6.37
C ASN A 123 8.64 -4.96 6.54
N ALA A 124 7.46 -4.70 7.10
CA ALA A 124 6.38 -5.66 7.21
C ALA A 124 5.23 -5.27 6.28
N VAL A 125 4.82 -6.19 5.41
CA VAL A 125 3.60 -6.07 4.59
C VAL A 125 2.68 -7.20 5.04
N GLN A 126 1.63 -6.88 5.81
CA GLN A 126 0.82 -7.88 6.50
C GLN A 126 -0.66 -7.49 6.56
N GLY A 127 -1.53 -8.49 6.48
CA GLY A 127 -2.97 -8.32 6.67
C GLY A 127 -3.66 -7.46 5.61
N ASN A 128 -3.02 -7.19 4.46
CA ASN A 128 -3.56 -6.34 3.39
C ASN A 128 -4.36 -7.14 2.36
N TYR A 129 -5.28 -6.46 1.67
CA TYR A 129 -5.91 -6.93 0.45
C TYR A 129 -5.30 -6.19 -0.74
N ILE A 130 -4.73 -6.92 -1.70
CA ILE A 130 -3.91 -6.36 -2.78
C ILE A 130 -4.34 -6.95 -4.13
N GLY A 131 -4.85 -6.09 -5.00
CA GLY A 131 -5.39 -6.44 -6.33
C GLY A 131 -6.82 -7.00 -6.30
N THR A 132 -7.51 -6.89 -5.17
CA THR A 132 -8.90 -7.34 -5.00
C THR A 132 -9.75 -6.26 -4.34
N THR A 133 -11.07 -6.44 -4.30
CA THR A 133 -11.98 -5.53 -3.59
C THR A 133 -11.77 -5.56 -2.08
N ALA A 134 -12.36 -4.60 -1.36
CA ALA A 134 -12.37 -4.59 0.10
C ALA A 134 -12.98 -5.85 0.75
N THR A 135 -13.77 -6.62 0.00
CA THR A 135 -14.30 -7.92 0.45
C THR A 135 -13.36 -9.10 0.19
N GLY A 136 -12.34 -8.91 -0.65
CA GLY A 136 -11.39 -9.95 -1.05
C GLY A 136 -11.94 -10.97 -2.05
N THR A 137 -13.11 -10.71 -2.66
CA THR A 137 -13.82 -11.71 -3.48
C THR A 137 -13.79 -11.43 -4.98
N LEU A 138 -13.63 -10.17 -5.39
CA LEU A 138 -13.65 -9.75 -6.78
C LEU A 138 -12.32 -9.17 -7.19
N ASP A 139 -12.00 -9.33 -8.46
CA ASP A 139 -10.81 -8.78 -9.09
C ASP A 139 -10.96 -7.27 -9.29
N LEU A 140 -9.96 -6.50 -8.85
CA LEU A 140 -9.75 -5.12 -9.25
C LEU A 140 -8.36 -4.90 -9.87
N GLY A 141 -7.48 -5.90 -9.75
CA GLY A 141 -6.08 -5.90 -10.14
C GLY A 141 -5.23 -4.80 -9.54
N ASN A 142 -3.92 -4.94 -9.69
CA ASN A 142 -3.08 -3.80 -10.01
C ASN A 142 -2.56 -4.06 -11.43
N GLY A 143 -2.17 -3.02 -12.16
CA GLY A 143 -1.80 -3.11 -13.57
C GLY A 143 -0.58 -4.00 -13.84
N ASN A 144 0.19 -4.32 -12.80
CA ASN A 144 1.31 -5.24 -12.84
C ASN A 144 1.36 -6.09 -11.55
N ASN A 145 2.40 -5.97 -10.73
CA ASN A 145 2.61 -6.85 -9.58
C ASN A 145 1.75 -6.44 -8.37
N GLY A 146 1.33 -7.42 -7.57
CA GLY A 146 0.70 -7.13 -6.27
C GLY A 146 1.73 -6.56 -5.29
N ILE A 147 2.77 -7.33 -5.01
CA ILE A 147 3.91 -6.91 -4.18
C ILE A 147 5.20 -7.14 -4.94
N ALA A 148 6.04 -6.12 -5.11
CA ALA A 148 7.35 -6.24 -5.73
C ALA A 148 8.48 -5.91 -4.75
N LEU A 149 9.55 -6.71 -4.77
CA LEU A 149 10.77 -6.54 -3.97
C LEU A 149 11.98 -6.45 -4.89
N ASN A 150 12.53 -5.24 -5.07
CA ASN A 150 13.64 -4.98 -6.00
C ASN A 150 14.82 -4.28 -5.31
N ASN A 151 15.90 -4.10 -6.06
CA ASN A 151 17.11 -3.36 -5.66
C ASN A 151 17.70 -3.85 -4.33
N ASN A 152 17.92 -5.15 -4.18
CA ASN A 152 18.48 -5.74 -2.95
C ASN A 152 17.62 -5.50 -1.70
N THR A 153 16.29 -5.47 -1.87
CA THR A 153 15.36 -5.48 -0.72
C THR A 153 15.59 -6.74 0.12
N THR A 154 15.82 -6.57 1.42
CA THR A 154 16.15 -7.67 2.35
C THR A 154 15.26 -7.65 3.59
N ALA A 155 15.23 -8.79 4.31
CA ALA A 155 14.59 -8.91 5.63
C ALA A 155 13.15 -8.40 5.73
N SER A 156 12.40 -8.36 4.61
CA SER A 156 11.02 -7.88 4.62
C SER A 156 10.08 -9.05 4.87
N LEU A 157 9.14 -8.86 5.80
CA LEU A 157 8.14 -9.85 6.16
C LEU A 157 6.89 -9.67 5.29
N ILE A 158 6.67 -10.59 4.35
CA ILE A 158 5.53 -10.55 3.43
C ILE A 158 4.52 -11.62 3.84
N GLY A 159 3.52 -11.21 4.62
CA GLY A 159 2.61 -12.15 5.27
C GLY A 159 3.29 -12.81 6.48
N GLY A 160 2.73 -12.63 7.67
CA GLY A 160 3.24 -13.29 8.88
C GLY A 160 2.77 -14.74 9.03
N ALA A 161 3.19 -15.38 10.12
CA ALA A 161 2.84 -16.77 10.42
C ALA A 161 1.38 -16.98 10.83
N THR A 162 0.71 -15.94 11.35
CA THR A 162 -0.69 -16.01 11.78
C THR A 162 -1.64 -15.75 10.61
N THR A 163 -2.85 -16.29 10.68
CA THR A 163 -3.90 -16.06 9.67
C THR A 163 -4.18 -14.56 9.47
N ALA A 164 -4.18 -13.80 10.56
CA ALA A 164 -4.43 -12.36 10.54
C ALA A 164 -3.29 -11.56 9.90
N ALA A 165 -2.07 -12.09 9.88
CA ALA A 165 -0.92 -11.43 9.25
C ALA A 165 -0.81 -11.72 7.74
N ARG A 166 -1.61 -12.65 7.18
CA ARG A 166 -1.55 -13.00 5.76
C ARG A 166 -2.09 -11.87 4.91
N ASN A 167 -1.40 -11.57 3.81
CA ASN A 167 -1.97 -10.74 2.75
C ASN A 167 -2.86 -11.62 1.87
N LEU A 168 -3.96 -11.06 1.38
CA LEU A 168 -4.70 -11.59 0.24
C LEU A 168 -4.20 -10.89 -1.01
N VAL A 169 -3.46 -11.60 -1.85
CA VAL A 169 -2.87 -11.06 -3.08
C VAL A 169 -3.47 -11.81 -4.26
N SER A 170 -4.38 -11.17 -4.99
CA SER A 170 -5.16 -11.78 -6.06
C SER A 170 -5.48 -10.75 -7.15
N GLY A 171 -5.89 -11.17 -8.34
CA GLY A 171 -6.35 -10.27 -9.42
C GLY A 171 -5.27 -9.41 -10.11
N ASN A 172 -4.05 -9.34 -9.58
CA ASN A 172 -2.97 -8.55 -10.17
C ASN A 172 -2.61 -9.04 -11.58
N HIS A 173 -2.36 -8.12 -12.53
CA HIS A 173 -2.15 -8.45 -13.95
C HIS A 173 -0.72 -8.91 -14.27
N GLY A 174 0.20 -8.79 -13.32
CA GLY A 174 1.55 -9.36 -13.34
C GLY A 174 1.68 -10.51 -12.35
N SER A 175 2.74 -10.51 -11.55
CA SER A 175 2.92 -11.51 -10.48
C SER A 175 2.16 -11.09 -9.21
N GLY A 176 1.65 -12.06 -8.44
CA GLY A 176 1.14 -11.76 -7.10
C GLY A 176 2.24 -11.18 -6.21
N ILE A 177 3.35 -11.91 -6.05
CA ILE A 177 4.54 -11.47 -5.34
C ILE A 177 5.74 -11.67 -6.27
N TYR A 178 6.48 -10.60 -6.54
CA TYR A 178 7.65 -10.59 -7.40
C TYR A 178 8.89 -10.18 -6.60
N ARG A 179 9.99 -10.91 -6.76
CA ARG A 179 11.28 -10.57 -6.13
C ARG A 179 12.39 -10.63 -7.16
N VAL A 180 13.06 -9.50 -7.39
CA VAL A 180 14.31 -9.48 -8.14
C VAL A 180 15.45 -9.71 -7.17
N THR A 181 16.13 -10.84 -7.34
CA THR A 181 17.46 -11.05 -6.77
C THR A 181 18.48 -10.64 -7.81
N SER A 182 19.41 -9.74 -7.50
CA SER A 182 20.63 -9.68 -8.31
C SER A 182 21.37 -11.00 -8.09
N SER A 183 21.44 -11.83 -9.12
CA SER A 183 22.38 -12.94 -9.12
C SER A 183 23.79 -12.36 -9.19
N GLU A 184 24.54 -12.43 -8.11
CA GLU A 184 26.00 -12.45 -8.22
C GLU A 184 26.38 -13.77 -8.91
N ARG A 185 26.49 -13.69 -10.24
CA ARG A 185 27.40 -14.49 -11.04
C ARG A 185 28.41 -13.44 -11.52
N ILE A 186 29.69 -13.47 -11.15
CA ILE A 186 30.69 -14.56 -11.23
C ILE A 186 31.61 -14.49 -10.00
#